data_AF-A0A1M6PEW3-F1
#
_entry.id   AF-A0A1M6PEW3-F1
#
_cell.length_a   1.000
_cell.length_b   1.000
_cell.length_c   1.000
_cell.angle_alpha   90.00
_cell.angle_beta   90.00
_cell.angle_gamma   90.00
#
_symmetry.space_group_name_H-M   'P 1'
#
loop_
_entity.id
_entity.type
_entity.pdbx_description
1 polymer ?
#
loop_
_entity_poly.entity_id
_entity_poly.type
_entity_poly.pdbx_seq_one_letter_code
_entity_poly.pdbx_strand_id
1 'polypeptide(L)'
;MKVRTRTALVLAAVATSAGVLTACSTDADVASRNLSAAADQFEINRRVVFFNGITDKYLLSVEGRCSITDENRQLEVTCKTGPEEYKKHFLGLSDNVSYFVEQLDSAAVDTWHYRVIFKPEVIVPDVDRP
;
A
#
# COMPACT_ATOMS: atom_id res chain seq x y z
N MET A 1 -10.58 -23.29 -54.23
CA MET A 1 -10.29 -23.86 -52.89
C MET A 1 -9.28 -22.96 -52.16
N LYS A 2 -9.49 -22.70 -50.85
CA LYS A 2 -8.51 -22.18 -49.86
C LYS A 2 -8.24 -20.66 -49.65
N VAL A 3 -9.23 -19.76 -49.69
CA VAL A 3 -8.98 -18.34 -49.25
C VAL A 3 -9.91 -17.85 -48.12
N ARG A 4 -11.10 -18.41 -47.91
CA ARG A 4 -12.05 -17.90 -46.89
C ARG A 4 -11.85 -18.42 -45.46
N THR A 5 -11.11 -19.51 -45.28
CA THR A 5 -10.98 -20.18 -43.96
C THR A 5 -9.91 -19.54 -43.07
N ARG A 6 -8.92 -18.83 -43.63
CA ARG A 6 -7.81 -18.25 -42.85
C ARG A 6 -8.17 -16.93 -42.17
N THR A 7 -9.04 -16.12 -42.76
CA THR A 7 -9.44 -14.81 -42.21
C THR A 7 -10.38 -14.94 -41.01
N ALA A 8 -11.24 -15.97 -40.97
CA ALA A 8 -12.13 -16.22 -39.84
C ALA A 8 -11.37 -16.68 -38.58
N LEU A 9 -10.22 -17.36 -38.73
CA LEU A 9 -9.38 -17.82 -37.62
C LEU A 9 -8.63 -16.68 -36.92
N VAL A 10 -8.30 -15.60 -37.63
CA VAL A 10 -7.59 -14.44 -37.06
C VAL A 10 -8.53 -13.55 -36.24
N LEU A 11 -9.79 -13.39 -36.66
CA LEU A 11 -10.79 -12.63 -35.89
C LEU A 11 -11.26 -13.35 -34.62
N ALA A 12 -11.30 -14.70 -34.63
CA ALA A 12 -11.65 -15.48 -33.45
C ALA A 12 -10.56 -15.45 -32.36
N ALA A 13 -9.29 -15.32 -32.75
CA ALA A 13 -8.15 -15.24 -31.82
C ALA A 13 -8.03 -13.86 -31.11
N VAL A 14 -8.55 -12.79 -31.71
CA VAL A 14 -8.58 -11.44 -31.09
C VAL A 14 -9.80 -11.26 -30.19
N ALA A 15 -10.90 -11.96 -30.44
CA ALA A 15 -12.08 -11.93 -29.56
C ALA A 15 -11.89 -12.74 -28.26
N THR A 16 -11.01 -13.75 -28.26
CA THR A 16 -10.72 -14.57 -27.07
C THR A 16 -9.66 -13.97 -26.15
N SER A 17 -8.89 -12.98 -26.60
CA SER A 17 -7.91 -12.27 -25.77
C SER A 17 -8.50 -11.08 -24.98
N ALA A 18 -9.74 -10.67 -25.28
CA ALA A 18 -10.41 -9.56 -24.58
C ALA A 18 -11.08 -9.96 -23.24
N GLY A 19 -11.21 -11.26 -22.94
CA GLY A 19 -11.93 -11.76 -21.76
C GLY A 19 -11.08 -12.06 -20.53
N VAL A 20 -9.74 -11.97 -20.60
CA VAL A 20 -8.83 -12.53 -19.57
C VAL A 20 -8.26 -11.46 -18.62
N LEU A 21 -8.70 -10.19 -18.71
CA LEU A 21 -8.17 -9.10 -17.86
C LEU A 21 -9.09 -8.68 -16.71
N THR A 22 -10.07 -9.50 -16.33
CA THR A 22 -10.68 -9.33 -15.00
C THR A 22 -9.66 -9.83 -13.97
N ALA A 23 -8.80 -8.92 -13.51
CA ALA A 23 -8.00 -9.17 -12.31
C ALA A 23 -9.00 -9.45 -11.18
N CYS A 24 -9.19 -10.72 -10.83
CA CYS A 24 -10.06 -11.14 -9.74
C CYS A 24 -9.45 -10.68 -8.42
N SER A 25 -9.65 -9.41 -8.06
CA SER A 25 -9.40 -8.95 -6.69
C SER A 25 -10.49 -9.50 -5.78
N THR A 26 -10.08 -10.13 -4.69
CA THR A 26 -10.99 -10.53 -3.62
C THR A 26 -11.45 -9.30 -2.82
N ASP A 27 -12.56 -9.41 -2.10
CA ASP A 27 -13.01 -8.37 -1.16
C ASP A 27 -11.91 -8.03 -0.14
N ALA A 28 -11.12 -9.04 0.27
CA ALA A 28 -9.98 -8.85 1.16
C ALA A 28 -8.88 -8.00 0.52
N ASP A 29 -8.61 -8.16 -0.78
CA ASP A 29 -7.63 -7.32 -1.50
C ASP A 29 -8.11 -5.87 -1.60
N VAL A 30 -9.40 -5.65 -1.82
CA VAL A 30 -9.99 -4.30 -1.88
C VAL A 30 -9.95 -3.64 -0.50
N ALA A 31 -10.35 -4.36 0.55
CA ALA A 31 -10.27 -3.89 1.93
C ALA A 31 -8.82 -3.53 2.31
N SER A 32 -7.87 -4.42 2.01
CA SER A 32 -6.45 -4.19 2.28
C SER A 32 -5.92 -2.92 1.61
N ARG A 33 -6.21 -2.74 0.31
CA ARG A 33 -5.82 -1.52 -0.42
C ARG A 33 -6.44 -0.26 0.17
N ASN A 34 -7.72 -0.31 0.55
CA ASN A 34 -8.42 0.84 1.11
C ASN A 34 -7.91 1.20 2.51
N LEU A 35 -7.60 0.21 3.35
CA LEU A 35 -6.97 0.41 4.66
C LEU A 35 -5.56 1.01 4.52
N SER A 36 -4.77 0.53 3.56
CA SER A 36 -3.45 1.10 3.27
C SER A 36 -3.57 2.56 2.83
N ALA A 37 -4.45 2.86 1.87
CA ALA A 37 -4.69 4.23 1.41
C ALA A 37 -5.17 5.17 2.54
N ALA A 38 -6.06 4.70 3.42
CA ALA A 38 -6.53 5.51 4.56
C ALA A 38 -5.40 5.79 5.56
N ALA A 39 -4.54 4.81 5.82
CA ALA A 39 -3.41 5.02 6.71
C ALA A 39 -2.32 5.92 6.12
N ASP A 40 -2.13 5.90 4.79
CA ASP A 40 -1.25 6.84 4.10
C ASP A 40 -1.73 8.30 4.22
N GLN A 41 -3.04 8.49 4.45
CA GLN A 41 -3.61 9.79 4.79
C GLN A 41 -3.65 10.10 6.28
N PHE A 42 -3.01 9.29 7.11
CA PHE A 42 -2.97 9.45 8.57
C PHE A 42 -4.37 9.39 9.20
N GLU A 43 -5.30 8.62 8.62
CA GLU A 43 -6.64 8.42 9.17
C GLU A 43 -6.72 7.25 10.15
N ILE A 44 -5.75 6.32 10.08
CA ILE A 44 -5.71 5.09 10.87
C ILE A 44 -4.62 5.16 11.93
N ASN A 45 -4.98 4.82 13.17
CA ASN A 45 -4.02 4.59 14.25
C ASN A 45 -3.38 3.21 14.12
N ARG A 46 -2.05 3.19 14.09
CA ARG A 46 -1.24 1.96 14.06
C ARG A 46 -0.23 1.97 15.19
N ARG A 47 0.07 0.77 15.68
CA ARG A 47 1.19 0.50 16.55
C ARG A 47 2.21 -0.33 15.78
N VAL A 48 3.40 0.22 15.62
CA VAL A 48 4.57 -0.44 15.04
C VAL A 48 5.48 -0.85 16.19
N VAL A 49 5.75 -2.14 16.30
CA VAL A 49 6.60 -2.70 17.35
C VAL A 49 7.79 -3.39 16.71
N PHE A 50 8.98 -2.90 17.01
CA PHE A 50 10.23 -3.54 16.65
C PHE A 50 10.71 -4.42 17.78
N PHE A 51 11.09 -5.64 17.44
CA PHE A 51 11.52 -6.61 18.42
C PHE A 51 12.70 -7.42 17.92
N ASN A 52 13.48 -7.91 18.87
CA ASN A 52 14.56 -8.84 18.61
C ASN A 52 14.02 -10.28 18.74
N GLY A 53 14.02 -11.03 17.64
CA GLY A 53 13.45 -12.39 17.57
C GLY A 53 14.25 -13.48 18.29
N ILE A 54 15.45 -13.18 18.81
CA ILE A 54 16.24 -14.13 19.61
C ILE A 54 16.05 -13.89 21.12
N THR A 55 15.94 -12.62 21.52
CA THR A 55 15.95 -12.23 22.94
C THR A 55 14.57 -11.84 23.48
N ASP A 56 13.54 -11.87 22.64
CA ASP A 56 12.16 -11.42 22.94
C ASP A 56 12.09 -9.99 23.48
N LYS A 57 13.10 -9.15 23.17
CA LYS A 57 13.17 -7.77 23.63
C LYS A 57 12.51 -6.83 22.62
N TYR A 58 11.64 -5.97 23.13
CA TYR A 58 11.15 -4.81 22.39
C TYR A 58 12.23 -3.74 22.28
N LEU A 59 12.55 -3.34 21.05
CA LEU A 59 13.58 -2.36 20.76
C LEU A 59 13.00 -0.96 20.65
N LEU A 60 11.83 -0.84 20.02
CA LEU A 60 11.12 0.41 19.82
C LEU A 60 9.63 0.10 19.63
N SER A 61 8.77 0.95 20.19
CA SER A 61 7.36 1.00 19.83
C SER A 61 6.99 2.41 19.39
N VAL A 62 6.35 2.51 18.24
CA VAL A 62 5.82 3.74 17.69
C VAL A 62 4.32 3.57 17.57
N GLU A 63 3.55 4.50 18.14
CA GLU A 63 2.10 4.47 18.10
C GLU A 63 1.55 5.80 17.62
N GLY A 64 0.55 5.74 16.76
CA GLY A 64 -0.18 6.92 16.30
C GLY A 64 -0.67 6.76 14.86
N ARG A 65 -0.95 7.89 14.23
CA ARG A 65 -1.36 7.93 12.83
C ARG A 65 -0.12 7.85 11.95
N CYS A 66 0.22 6.64 11.51
CA CYS A 66 1.46 6.37 10.80
C CYS A 66 1.23 5.63 9.46
N SER A 67 1.89 6.11 8.42
CA SER A 67 2.11 5.40 7.16
C SER A 67 3.41 4.61 7.23
N ILE A 68 3.46 3.48 6.54
CA ILE A 68 4.64 2.62 6.48
C ILE A 68 5.02 2.29 5.05
N THR A 69 6.31 2.18 4.79
CA THR A 69 6.86 1.66 3.53
C THR A 69 7.92 0.63 3.86
N ASP A 70 7.77 -0.58 3.34
CA ASP A 70 8.81 -1.62 3.42
C ASP A 70 9.69 -1.55 2.17
N GLU A 71 10.96 -1.25 2.37
CA GLU A 71 11.99 -1.21 1.33
C GLU A 71 13.11 -2.19 1.68
N ASN A 72 13.01 -3.43 1.20
CA ASN A 72 14.06 -4.46 1.23
C ASN A 72 15.07 -4.34 2.39
N ARG A 73 14.70 -4.87 3.55
CA ARG A 73 15.45 -4.79 4.83
C ARG A 73 15.41 -3.43 5.52
N GLN A 74 14.50 -2.54 5.17
CA GLN A 74 14.27 -1.29 5.88
C GLN A 74 12.78 -1.02 5.99
N LEU A 75 12.32 -0.66 7.18
CA LEU A 75 10.97 -0.12 7.37
C LEU A 75 11.07 1.39 7.57
N GLU A 76 10.36 2.13 6.72
CA GLU A 76 10.12 3.55 6.92
C GLU A 76 8.78 3.75 7.61
N VAL A 77 8.78 4.54 8.69
CA VAL A 77 7.57 4.88 9.43
C VAL A 77 7.43 6.39 9.46
N THR A 78 6.41 6.92 8.79
CA THR A 78 6.08 8.34 8.84
C THR A 78 4.84 8.52 9.69
N CYS A 79 4.95 9.29 10.77
CA CYS A 79 3.85 9.54 11.69
C CYS A 79 3.48 11.02 11.72
N LYS A 80 2.18 11.31 11.73
CA LYS A 80 1.67 12.66 11.97
C LYS A 80 1.56 12.90 13.48
N THR A 81 2.34 13.84 14.00
CA THR A 81 2.42 14.15 15.45
C THR A 81 1.69 15.43 15.85
N GLY A 82 1.25 16.23 14.89
CA GLY A 82 0.48 17.46 15.08
C GLY A 82 -0.29 17.84 13.80
N PRO A 83 -1.02 18.97 13.77
CA PRO A 83 -1.80 19.39 12.59
C PRO A 83 -0.99 19.44 11.29
N GLU A 84 0.26 19.89 11.37
CA GLU A 84 1.21 20.00 10.25
C GLU A 84 2.61 19.46 10.61
N GLU A 85 2.69 18.66 11.68
CA GLU A 85 3.96 18.11 12.15
C GLU A 85 4.05 16.62 11.84
N TYR A 86 5.19 16.21 11.30
CA TYR A 86 5.45 14.84 10.90
C TYR A 86 6.82 14.41 11.39
N LYS A 87 6.93 13.15 11.82
CA LYS A 87 8.20 12.50 12.14
C LYS A 87 8.38 11.31 11.21
N LYS A 88 9.59 11.15 10.67
CA LYS A 88 9.97 10.01 9.86
C LYS A 88 11.06 9.22 10.56
N HIS A 89 10.88 7.91 10.61
CA HIS A 89 11.81 6.97 11.19
C HIS A 89 12.25 5.99 10.10
N PHE A 90 13.55 5.71 10.05
CA PHE A 90 14.14 4.69 9.19
C PHE A 90 14.69 3.60 10.10
N LEU A 91 14.22 2.37 9.91
CA LEU A 91 14.61 1.24 10.75
C LEU A 91 15.16 0.11 9.90
N GLY A 92 16.45 -0.17 10.07
CA GLY A 92 17.11 -1.29 9.41
C GLY A 92 16.70 -2.62 10.02
N LEU A 93 16.32 -3.56 9.17
CA LEU A 93 15.97 -4.93 9.51
C LEU A 93 17.20 -5.84 9.36
N SER A 94 17.26 -6.83 10.24
CA SER A 94 18.33 -7.83 10.26
C SER A 94 17.75 -9.18 10.60
N ASP A 95 18.54 -10.24 10.50
CA ASP A 95 18.10 -11.61 10.79
C ASP A 95 17.52 -11.74 12.21
N ASN A 96 17.93 -10.85 13.13
CA ASN A 96 17.50 -10.86 14.52
C ASN A 96 16.48 -9.76 14.85
N VAL A 97 16.24 -8.80 13.95
CA VAL A 97 15.40 -7.63 14.21
C VAL A 97 14.27 -7.57 13.18
N SER A 98 13.05 -7.72 13.68
CA SER A 98 11.82 -7.68 12.89
C SER A 98 10.83 -6.68 13.46
N TYR A 99 9.69 -6.54 12.79
CA TYR A 99 8.63 -5.64 13.18
C TYR A 99 7.25 -6.30 13.10
N PHE A 100 6.33 -5.78 13.90
CA PHE A 100 4.91 -6.10 13.84
C PHE A 100 4.13 -4.80 13.75
N VAL A 101 3.20 -4.70 12.80
CA VAL A 101 2.31 -3.55 12.65
C VAL A 101 0.89 -3.98 12.92
N GLU A 102 0.31 -3.38 13.96
CA GLU A 102 -1.07 -3.56 14.34
C GLU A 102 -1.86 -2.31 13.99
N GLN A 103 -3.02 -2.49 13.38
CA GLN A 103 -4.04 -1.45 13.36
C GLN A 103 -4.87 -1.57 14.65
N LEU A 104 -4.86 -0.52 15.48
CA LEU A 104 -5.43 -0.56 16.84
C LEU A 104 -6.96 -0.57 16.85
N ASP A 105 -7.56 0.23 15.96
CA ASP A 105 -9.01 0.41 15.87
C ASP A 105 -9.54 -0.20 14.57
N SER A 106 -10.74 -0.78 14.60
CA SER A 106 -11.42 -1.19 13.37
C SER A 106 -11.74 0.04 12.51
N ALA A 107 -11.43 -0.02 11.22
CA ALA A 107 -11.82 1.01 10.26
C ALA A 107 -12.82 0.41 9.27
N ALA A 108 -13.99 1.04 9.14
CA ALA A 108 -14.95 0.68 8.12
C ALA A 108 -14.42 1.13 6.75
N VAL A 109 -14.12 0.16 5.89
CA VAL A 109 -13.73 0.41 4.49
C VAL A 109 -14.74 -0.24 3.56
N ASP A 110 -15.05 0.45 2.46
CA ASP A 110 -15.89 -0.11 1.41
C ASP A 110 -15.12 -1.23 0.68
N THR A 111 -15.74 -2.40 0.49
CA THR A 111 -15.14 -3.52 -0.25
C THR A 111 -15.51 -3.52 -1.72
N TRP A 112 -16.47 -2.69 -2.13
CA TRP A 112 -17.00 -2.60 -3.49
C TRP A 112 -16.33 -1.50 -4.31
N HIS A 113 -15.86 -0.44 -3.66
CA HIS A 113 -15.23 0.69 -4.32
C HIS A 113 -13.75 0.81 -3.92
N TYR A 114 -12.88 0.94 -4.92
CA TYR A 114 -11.48 1.29 -4.69
C TYR A 114 -11.36 2.78 -4.38
N ARG A 115 -10.60 3.12 -3.32
CA ARG A 115 -10.32 4.49 -2.93
C ARG A 115 -9.07 5.01 -3.63
N VAL A 116 -9.24 6.00 -4.50
CA VAL A 116 -8.13 6.79 -5.08
C VAL A 116 -8.17 8.19 -4.49
N ILE A 117 -7.00 8.68 -4.08
CA ILE A 117 -6.87 10.02 -3.51
C ILE A 117 -5.99 10.83 -4.45
N PHE A 118 -6.57 11.88 -5.03
CA PHE A 118 -5.86 12.79 -5.91
C PHE A 118 -5.47 14.03 -5.10
N LYS A 119 -4.18 14.38 -5.06
CA LYS A 119 -3.65 15.60 -4.43
C LYS A 119 -3.11 16.53 -5.54
N PRO A 120 -3.92 17.43 -6.14
CA PRO A 120 -3.49 18.28 -7.25
C PRO A 120 -2.31 19.21 -6.91
N GLU A 121 -2.27 19.70 -5.67
CA GLU A 121 -1.31 20.71 -5.23
C GLU A 121 0.14 20.19 -5.18
N VAL A 122 0.37 18.87 -5.06
CA VAL A 122 1.72 18.27 -5.15
C VAL A 122 2.16 17.98 -6.59
N ILE A 123 1.25 18.06 -7.56
CA ILE A 123 1.55 17.81 -8.98
C ILE A 123 2.13 19.06 -9.64
N VAL A 124 1.83 20.25 -9.11
CA VAL A 124 2.49 21.49 -9.51
C VAL A 124 3.70 21.67 -8.59
N PRO A 125 4.94 21.45 -9.07
CA PRO A 125 6.10 21.60 -8.22
C PRO A 125 6.20 23.05 -7.75
N ASP A 126 6.23 23.25 -6.43
CA ASP A 126 6.69 24.51 -5.86
C ASP A 126 8.19 24.60 -6.15
N VAL A 127 8.57 25.56 -6.98
CA VAL A 127 9.97 25.72 -7.40
C VAL A 127 10.66 26.57 -6.35
N ASP A 128 11.14 25.91 -5.29
CA ASP A 128 12.08 26.52 -4.36
C ASP A 128 13.39 26.81 -5.12
N ARG A 129 13.65 28.08 -5.42
CA ARG A 129 14.93 28.54 -5.95
C ARG A 129 15.91 28.78 -4.79
N PRO A 130 17.18 28.38 -4.93
CA PRO A 130 18.23 28.61 -3.93
C PRO A 130 18.55 30.09 -3.71
#